data_AF-A0A4S2SAB9-F1
#
_entry.id   AF-A0A4S2SAB9-F1
#
_cell.length_a   1.000
_cell.length_b   1.000
_cell.length_c   1.000
_cell.angle_alpha   90.00
_cell.angle_beta   90.00
_cell.angle_gamma   90.00
#
_symmetry.space_group_name_H-M   'P 1'
#
loop_
_entity.id
_entity.type
_entity.pdbx_description
1 polymer ?
#
loop_
_entity_poly.entity_id
_entity_poly.type
_entity_poly.pdbx_seq_one_letter_code
_entity_poly.pdbx_strand_id
1 'polypeptide(L)'
;MPSLPAIVMIADHRSPAPRCAHQPTGSRMLKSQRLATLPIDSYDLAEELSVIDSNDAGGEYDAFSFGHWSAHVLANSGGSAKDTAFRPYEGQLALTELGRKLPNIMSLVTDNFPLERLQWVRIFGLSDGILAPHVDFLEFSEPGTRLQIPLRTDEDSLHSENDIVYHLRRGEVWKIHTTVPHSARSVSRLPRLSLCLDFSDAEAPIEIKNTIQSELPVRIISRPPVSDADVAELMSSAADMNATDLRASFRKFAAVHFTRQADATAAFDWFVEAAVRTGDDALVEKAEAFRTYCIEKRGYREAFAW
;
A
#
# COMPACT_ATOMS: atom_id res chain seq x y z
N MET A 1 67.03 -31.72 -23.29
CA MET A 1 66.87 -30.45 -22.52
C MET A 1 66.64 -29.32 -23.52
N PRO A 2 65.82 -28.30 -23.20
CA PRO A 2 64.39 -28.42 -22.94
C PRO A 2 63.57 -27.41 -23.77
N SER A 3 62.30 -27.74 -24.00
CA SER A 3 61.27 -26.87 -24.55
C SER A 3 60.93 -25.72 -23.59
N LEU A 4 60.80 -24.51 -24.13
CA LEU A 4 60.36 -23.30 -23.43
C LEU A 4 58.94 -23.47 -22.83
N PRO A 5 58.66 -22.90 -21.64
CA PRO A 5 57.32 -22.94 -21.06
C PRO A 5 56.42 -21.86 -21.68
N ALA A 6 55.17 -22.23 -21.93
CA ALA A 6 54.10 -21.33 -22.33
C ALA A 6 53.72 -20.40 -21.17
N ILE A 7 53.58 -19.11 -21.49
CA ILE A 7 53.07 -18.08 -20.59
C ILE A 7 51.57 -18.34 -20.39
N VAL A 8 51.18 -18.66 -19.15
CA VAL A 8 49.79 -18.70 -18.72
C VAL A 8 49.37 -17.28 -18.38
N MET A 9 48.59 -16.65 -19.25
CA MET A 9 47.83 -15.46 -18.88
C MET A 9 46.68 -15.90 -17.97
N ILE A 10 46.72 -15.47 -16.71
CA ILE A 10 45.61 -15.59 -15.78
C ILE A 10 44.55 -14.58 -16.25
N ALA A 11 43.47 -15.09 -16.84
CA ALA A 11 42.28 -14.31 -17.13
C ALA A 11 41.60 -13.95 -15.80
N ASP A 12 41.47 -12.65 -15.53
CA ASP A 12 40.74 -12.09 -14.41
C ASP A 12 39.24 -12.35 -14.63
N HIS A 13 38.72 -13.42 -14.03
CA HIS A 13 37.30 -13.73 -14.01
C HIS A 13 36.58 -12.89 -12.95
N ARG A 14 36.44 -11.59 -13.20
CA ARG A 14 35.36 -10.80 -12.61
C ARG A 14 34.21 -10.73 -13.60
N SER A 15 33.31 -11.70 -13.51
CA SER A 15 32.02 -11.63 -14.19
C SER A 15 31.30 -10.36 -13.73
N PRO A 16 30.84 -9.48 -14.65
CA PRO A 16 29.95 -8.39 -14.26
C PRO A 16 28.64 -9.00 -13.76
N ALA A 17 28.15 -8.51 -12.61
CA ALA A 17 26.85 -8.85 -12.06
C ALA A 17 25.74 -8.68 -13.14
N PRO A 18 24.69 -9.50 -13.12
CA PRO A 18 23.63 -9.42 -14.11
C PRO A 18 22.97 -8.04 -14.00
N ARG A 19 23.01 -7.28 -15.11
CA ARG A 19 22.22 -6.04 -15.23
C ARG A 19 20.77 -6.40 -14.98
N CYS A 20 20.17 -5.78 -13.97
CA CYS A 20 18.75 -5.92 -13.64
C CYS A 20 17.91 -5.30 -14.78
N ALA A 21 17.72 -6.06 -15.85
CA ALA A 21 16.86 -5.69 -16.96
C ALA A 21 15.43 -6.05 -16.55
N HIS A 22 14.72 -5.12 -15.91
CA HIS A 22 13.27 -5.18 -15.80
C HIS A 22 12.68 -5.01 -17.21
N GLN A 23 12.53 -6.12 -17.92
CA GLN A 23 11.63 -6.14 -19.07
C GLN A 23 10.19 -6.06 -18.55
N PRO A 24 9.35 -5.16 -19.06
CA PRO A 24 7.96 -5.10 -18.67
C PRO A 24 7.28 -6.39 -19.11
N THR A 25 6.96 -7.26 -18.15
CA THR A 25 6.06 -8.39 -18.41
C THR A 25 4.73 -7.81 -18.87
N GLY A 26 4.23 -8.25 -20.04
CA GLY A 26 3.15 -7.61 -20.79
C GLY A 26 2.01 -7.02 -19.95
N SER A 27 1.53 -5.85 -20.38
CA SER A 27 0.45 -5.03 -19.79
C SER A 27 -0.48 -5.82 -18.88
N ARG A 28 -0.16 -5.86 -17.57
CA ARG A 28 -1.09 -6.42 -16.57
C ARG A 28 -2.27 -5.45 -16.50
N MET A 29 -3.49 -5.95 -16.70
CA MET A 29 -4.68 -5.11 -16.50
C MET A 29 -4.86 -4.85 -15.00
N LEU A 30 -5.34 -3.65 -14.65
CA LEU A 30 -5.72 -3.30 -13.29
C LEU A 30 -6.79 -4.29 -12.79
N LYS A 31 -6.48 -5.05 -11.74
CA LYS A 31 -7.40 -6.02 -11.14
C LYS A 31 -8.33 -5.37 -10.12
N SER A 32 -7.89 -4.31 -9.47
CA SER A 32 -8.75 -3.46 -8.64
C SER A 32 -9.86 -2.83 -9.49
N GLN A 33 -11.05 -2.73 -8.93
CA GLN A 33 -12.24 -2.35 -9.69
C GLN A 33 -13.00 -1.21 -9.01
N ARG A 34 -13.35 -0.19 -9.78
CA ARG A 34 -14.39 0.76 -9.39
C ARG A 34 -15.75 0.09 -9.59
N LEU A 35 -16.42 -0.21 -8.50
CA LEU A 35 -17.72 -0.88 -8.50
C LEU A 35 -18.88 0.11 -8.68
N ALA A 36 -18.76 1.30 -8.10
CA ALA A 36 -19.82 2.30 -8.11
C ALA A 36 -19.29 3.71 -7.86
N THR A 37 -20.19 4.69 -7.98
CA THR A 37 -20.02 6.05 -7.48
C THR A 37 -21.24 6.39 -6.62
N LEU A 38 -21.00 6.87 -5.41
CA LEU A 38 -22.05 7.35 -4.52
C LEU A 38 -22.27 8.85 -4.72
N PRO A 39 -23.48 9.38 -4.50
CA PRO A 39 -23.76 10.81 -4.44
C PRO A 39 -23.20 11.39 -3.12
N ILE A 40 -21.90 11.24 -2.88
CA ILE A 40 -21.27 11.50 -1.58
C ILE A 40 -21.47 12.94 -1.09
N ASP A 41 -21.68 13.88 -2.01
CA ASP A 41 -21.91 15.29 -1.67
C ASP A 41 -23.36 15.56 -1.21
N SER A 42 -24.25 14.57 -1.24
CA SER A 42 -25.54 14.64 -0.52
C SER A 42 -25.40 14.39 0.98
N TYR A 43 -24.21 13.96 1.45
CA TYR A 43 -23.91 13.78 2.86
C TYR A 43 -23.09 14.97 3.37
N ASP A 44 -23.52 15.58 4.48
CA ASP A 44 -22.73 16.61 5.15
C ASP A 44 -21.67 15.96 6.03
N LEU A 45 -20.45 15.82 5.49
CA LEU A 45 -19.34 15.13 6.16
C LEU A 45 -18.31 16.09 6.77
N ALA A 46 -18.44 17.41 6.58
CA ALA A 46 -17.35 18.35 6.88
C ALA A 46 -16.97 18.37 8.37
N GLU A 47 -17.97 18.43 9.25
CA GLU A 47 -17.77 18.42 10.70
C GLU A 47 -17.20 17.07 11.17
N GLU A 48 -17.70 15.96 10.62
CA GLU A 48 -17.26 14.61 10.98
C GLU A 48 -15.82 14.31 10.53
N LEU A 49 -15.41 14.80 9.36
CA LEU A 49 -14.01 14.70 8.94
C LEU A 49 -13.09 15.51 9.86
N SER A 50 -13.57 16.61 10.44
CA SER A 50 -12.81 17.39 11.44
C SER A 50 -12.69 16.66 12.78
N VAL A 51 -13.70 15.86 13.16
CA VAL A 51 -13.63 14.95 14.31
C VAL A 51 -12.55 13.89 14.09
N ILE A 52 -12.43 13.35 12.87
CA ILE A 52 -11.36 12.42 12.51
C ILE A 52 -9.98 13.07 12.61
N ASP A 53 -9.82 14.30 12.09
CA ASP A 53 -8.55 15.03 12.16
C ASP A 53 -8.06 15.27 13.59
N SER A 54 -9.01 15.45 14.52
CA SER A 54 -8.72 15.68 15.95
C SER A 54 -8.61 14.38 16.75
N ASN A 55 -8.92 13.23 16.15
CA ASN A 55 -8.86 11.95 16.81
C ASN A 55 -7.44 11.38 16.73
N ASP A 56 -6.80 11.21 17.88
CA ASP A 56 -5.56 10.44 17.98
C ASP A 56 -5.88 8.95 17.83
N ALA A 57 -6.06 8.51 16.59
CA ALA A 57 -6.01 7.10 16.27
C ALA A 57 -4.56 6.69 16.29
N GLY A 58 -4.14 6.04 17.38
CA GLY A 58 -2.88 5.35 17.43
C GLY A 58 -2.76 4.45 16.18
N GLY A 59 -1.87 4.83 15.27
CA GLY A 59 -1.41 3.95 14.22
C GLY A 59 -0.39 3.04 14.87
N GLU A 60 -0.71 1.76 15.06
CA GLU A 60 0.36 0.80 15.31
C GLU A 60 1.37 0.98 14.17
N TYR A 61 2.61 1.24 14.56
CA TYR A 61 3.77 1.44 13.71
C TYR A 61 3.93 0.22 12.81
N ASP A 62 3.15 0.20 11.76
CA ASP A 62 3.18 -0.84 10.78
C ASP A 62 4.53 -0.71 10.07
N ALA A 63 5.25 -1.81 9.94
CA ALA A 63 6.54 -1.84 9.28
C ALA A 63 6.43 -1.37 7.82
N PHE A 64 5.23 -1.37 7.25
CA PHE A 64 4.94 -0.87 5.90
C PHE A 64 4.72 0.64 5.83
N SER A 65 4.54 1.35 6.93
CA SER A 65 4.17 2.77 6.92
C SER A 65 5.39 3.70 7.05
N PHE A 66 5.46 4.67 6.14
CA PHE A 66 6.46 5.75 6.15
C PHE A 66 5.74 7.09 6.04
N GLY A 67 6.05 8.03 6.92
CA GLY A 67 5.25 9.26 7.08
C GLY A 67 4.12 9.07 8.08
N HIS A 68 3.01 9.80 7.90
CA HIS A 68 1.89 9.74 8.84
C HIS A 68 0.75 8.89 8.28
N TRP A 69 0.49 7.78 8.97
CA TRP A 69 -0.63 6.88 8.72
C TRP A 69 -1.49 6.76 9.98
N SER A 70 -2.81 6.69 9.81
CA SER A 70 -3.75 6.47 10.92
C SER A 70 -4.86 5.50 10.52
N ALA A 71 -5.38 4.76 11.49
CA ALA A 71 -6.54 3.89 11.32
C ALA A 71 -7.58 4.14 12.42
N HIS A 72 -8.71 4.72 12.02
CA HIS A 72 -9.81 5.08 12.90
C HIS A 72 -10.89 4.02 12.81
N VAL A 73 -11.04 3.18 13.85
CA VAL A 73 -12.04 2.11 13.87
C VAL A 73 -13.40 2.67 14.27
N LEU A 74 -14.38 2.58 13.38
CA LEU A 74 -15.74 3.09 13.59
C LEU A 74 -16.69 1.99 14.08
N ALA A 75 -16.50 0.77 13.58
CA ALA A 75 -17.32 -0.37 13.97
C ALA A 75 -16.60 -1.70 13.74
N ASN A 76 -16.82 -2.66 14.65
CA ASN A 76 -16.33 -4.03 14.59
C ASN A 76 -17.20 -4.94 15.49
N SER A 77 -16.78 -6.18 15.76
CA SER A 77 -17.57 -7.14 16.56
C SER A 77 -17.87 -6.67 17.99
N GLY A 78 -16.93 -5.98 18.63
CA GLY A 78 -17.00 -5.62 20.05
C GLY A 78 -17.24 -4.14 20.33
N GLY A 79 -17.27 -3.29 19.30
CA GLY A 79 -17.31 -1.83 19.47
C GLY A 79 -16.03 -1.27 20.12
N SER A 80 -14.90 -1.97 20.00
CA SER A 80 -13.63 -1.56 20.60
C SER A 80 -12.74 -0.86 19.59
N ALA A 81 -12.34 0.38 19.87
CA ALA A 81 -11.39 1.11 19.03
C ALA A 81 -9.96 0.51 19.04
N LYS A 82 -9.66 -0.37 20.02
CA LYS A 82 -8.35 -1.02 20.17
C LYS A 82 -8.23 -2.31 19.38
N ASP A 83 -9.34 -2.85 18.87
CA ASP A 83 -9.27 -3.98 17.97
C ASP A 83 -8.98 -3.44 16.58
N THR A 84 -7.70 -3.55 16.17
CA THR A 84 -7.14 -3.05 14.90
C THR A 84 -6.80 -4.17 13.89
N ALA A 85 -6.81 -5.43 14.35
CA ALA A 85 -6.53 -6.61 13.52
C ALA A 85 -7.81 -7.23 12.92
N PHE A 86 -7.86 -7.34 11.59
CA PHE A 86 -8.96 -8.02 10.90
C PHE A 86 -9.05 -9.50 11.30
N ARG A 87 -10.23 -9.92 11.76
CA ARG A 87 -10.59 -11.32 12.02
C ARG A 87 -12.05 -11.53 11.66
N PRO A 88 -12.40 -12.52 10.82
CA PRO A 88 -13.79 -12.88 10.59
C PRO A 88 -14.48 -13.24 11.91
N TYR A 89 -15.72 -12.80 12.08
CA TYR A 89 -16.57 -13.10 13.23
C TYR A 89 -18.04 -13.24 12.81
N GLU A 90 -18.80 -13.95 13.64
CA GLU A 90 -20.26 -14.05 13.56
C GLU A 90 -20.90 -13.06 14.54
N GLY A 91 -21.93 -12.34 14.11
CA GLY A 91 -22.67 -11.40 14.95
C GLY A 91 -22.93 -10.06 14.28
N GLN A 92 -23.53 -9.12 15.02
CA GLN A 92 -23.84 -7.78 14.51
C GLN A 92 -22.65 -6.84 14.68
N LEU A 93 -22.49 -5.95 13.71
CA LEU A 93 -21.53 -4.85 13.76
C LEU A 93 -21.88 -3.90 14.92
N ALA A 94 -20.94 -3.69 15.83
CA ALA A 94 -21.08 -2.78 16.97
C ALA A 94 -20.25 -1.52 16.76
N LEU A 95 -20.89 -0.35 16.94
CA LEU A 95 -20.22 0.95 16.84
C LEU A 95 -19.24 1.17 17.99
N THR A 96 -18.06 1.66 17.66
CA THR A 96 -17.11 2.23 18.64
C THR A 96 -17.61 3.58 19.15
N GLU A 97 -16.96 4.15 20.17
CA GLU A 97 -17.24 5.52 20.62
C GLU A 97 -17.07 6.53 19.47
N LEU A 98 -16.04 6.35 18.64
CA LEU A 98 -15.81 7.21 17.48
C LEU A 98 -16.92 7.04 16.44
N GLY A 99 -17.31 5.80 16.11
CA GLY A 99 -18.40 5.55 15.17
C GLY A 99 -19.72 6.22 15.58
N ARG A 100 -20.01 6.31 16.88
CA ARG A 100 -21.19 7.02 17.40
C ARG A 100 -21.13 8.54 17.23
N LYS A 101 -19.93 9.12 17.09
CA LYS A 101 -19.72 10.56 16.86
C LYS A 101 -19.77 10.94 15.37
N LEU A 102 -19.93 9.95 14.48
CA LEU A 102 -19.90 10.14 13.02
C LEU A 102 -21.17 9.60 12.36
N PRO A 103 -22.38 10.06 12.77
CA PRO A 103 -23.65 9.55 12.25
C PRO A 103 -23.79 9.66 10.73
N ASN A 104 -23.32 10.72 10.07
CA ASN A 104 -23.45 10.89 8.62
C ASN A 104 -22.54 9.94 7.84
N ILE A 105 -21.30 9.71 8.30
CA ILE A 105 -20.43 8.67 7.74
C ILE A 105 -21.05 7.28 7.96
N MET A 106 -21.65 7.03 9.13
CA MET A 106 -22.33 5.76 9.37
C MET A 106 -23.60 5.60 8.53
N SER A 107 -24.37 6.67 8.29
CA SER A 107 -25.50 6.67 7.36
C SER A 107 -25.05 6.35 5.94
N LEU A 108 -23.94 6.93 5.47
CA LEU A 108 -23.33 6.56 4.19
C LEU A 108 -23.08 5.04 4.10
N VAL A 109 -22.70 4.38 5.19
CA VAL A 109 -22.54 2.92 5.22
C VAL A 109 -23.90 2.22 5.19
N THR A 110 -24.80 2.54 6.13
CA THR A 110 -26.05 1.80 6.33
C THR A 110 -27.05 1.98 5.19
N ASP A 111 -27.02 3.12 4.51
CA ASP A 111 -27.93 3.42 3.41
C ASP A 111 -27.52 2.70 2.11
N ASN A 112 -26.22 2.40 1.96
CA ASN A 112 -25.64 1.99 0.68
C ASN A 112 -25.13 0.55 0.64
N PHE A 113 -24.88 -0.10 1.78
CA PHE A 113 -24.23 -1.41 1.82
C PHE A 113 -24.99 -2.44 2.69
N PRO A 114 -24.90 -3.74 2.39
CA PRO A 114 -25.41 -4.79 3.26
C PRO A 114 -24.61 -4.85 4.56
N LEU A 115 -25.28 -5.10 5.69
CA LEU A 115 -24.65 -5.10 7.00
C LEU A 115 -24.37 -6.52 7.51
N GLU A 116 -25.04 -7.52 6.95
CA GLU A 116 -25.00 -8.91 7.42
C GLU A 116 -23.61 -9.54 7.29
N ARG A 117 -22.86 -9.11 6.27
CA ARG A 117 -21.47 -9.56 6.03
C ARG A 117 -20.43 -8.50 6.34
N LEU A 118 -20.85 -7.30 6.74
CA LEU A 118 -19.92 -6.21 7.04
C LEU A 118 -19.26 -6.49 8.39
N GLN A 119 -17.96 -6.75 8.34
CA GLN A 119 -17.18 -7.08 9.52
C GLN A 119 -16.67 -5.79 10.16
N TRP A 120 -16.10 -4.89 9.36
CA TRP A 120 -15.40 -3.72 9.88
C TRP A 120 -15.71 -2.46 9.08
N VAL A 121 -15.78 -1.35 9.80
CA VAL A 121 -15.86 -0.01 9.26
C VAL A 121 -14.72 0.81 9.84
N ARG A 122 -13.84 1.30 8.98
CA ARG A 122 -12.65 2.06 9.37
C ARG A 122 -12.44 3.27 8.48
N ILE A 123 -11.73 4.27 8.98
CA ILE A 123 -11.14 5.31 8.13
C ILE A 123 -9.63 5.17 8.17
N PHE A 124 -9.00 5.05 7.01
CA PHE A 124 -7.55 5.16 6.87
C PHE A 124 -7.16 6.58 6.48
N GLY A 125 -6.25 7.14 7.26
CA GLY A 125 -5.59 8.42 7.00
C GLY A 125 -4.18 8.23 6.46
N LEU A 126 -3.80 9.04 5.47
CA LEU A 126 -2.41 9.12 5.00
C LEU A 126 -2.05 10.57 4.67
N SER A 127 -1.02 11.12 5.32
CA SER A 127 -0.45 12.44 5.02
C SER A 127 1.07 12.38 4.98
N ASP A 128 1.67 13.10 4.02
CA ASP A 128 3.10 13.08 3.74
C ASP A 128 3.68 11.66 3.90
N GLY A 129 3.03 10.69 3.27
CA GLY A 129 3.18 9.29 3.61
C GLY A 129 3.06 8.35 2.43
N ILE A 130 3.65 7.18 2.60
CA ILE A 130 3.65 6.08 1.65
C ILE A 130 3.56 4.76 2.41
N LEU A 131 2.75 3.85 1.90
CA LEU A 131 2.76 2.44 2.30
C LEU A 131 3.75 1.70 1.40
N ALA A 132 4.64 0.88 1.96
CA ALA A 132 5.49 -0.02 1.19
C ALA A 132 4.63 -0.84 0.22
N PRO A 133 5.12 -1.14 -0.99
CA PRO A 133 4.52 -2.17 -1.83
C PRO A 133 4.38 -3.48 -1.04
N HIS A 134 3.16 -3.97 -0.88
CA HIS A 134 2.89 -5.17 -0.09
C HIS A 134 1.79 -6.02 -0.74
N VAL A 135 1.74 -7.28 -0.32
CA VAL A 135 0.60 -8.17 -0.54
C VAL A 135 -0.13 -8.29 0.79
N ASP A 136 -1.44 -8.07 0.76
CA ASP A 136 -2.30 -8.20 1.93
C ASP A 136 -2.64 -9.68 2.14
N PHE A 137 -2.92 -10.06 3.38
CA PHE A 137 -3.44 -11.38 3.75
C PHE A 137 -2.57 -12.59 3.39
N LEU A 138 -1.25 -12.43 3.28
CA LEU A 138 -0.30 -13.57 3.11
C LEU A 138 -0.47 -14.65 4.19
N GLU A 139 -1.01 -14.27 5.34
CA GLU A 139 -1.27 -15.10 6.50
C GLU A 139 -2.66 -15.79 6.50
N PHE A 140 -3.53 -15.52 5.52
CA PHE A 140 -4.89 -16.08 5.44
C PHE A 140 -5.15 -16.81 4.12
N SER A 141 -5.84 -17.96 4.18
CA SER A 141 -6.21 -18.75 3.00
C SER A 141 -7.41 -18.17 2.22
N GLU A 142 -8.28 -17.41 2.89
CA GLU A 142 -9.50 -16.82 2.32
C GLU A 142 -9.62 -15.36 2.78
N PRO A 143 -9.07 -14.40 2.04
CA PRO A 143 -9.18 -12.99 2.39
C PRO A 143 -10.62 -12.50 2.22
N GLY A 144 -11.11 -11.66 3.13
CA GLY A 144 -12.39 -10.96 2.93
C GLY A 144 -12.35 -9.99 1.74
N THR A 145 -13.50 -9.41 1.38
CA THR A 145 -13.54 -8.32 0.39
C THR A 145 -13.35 -6.97 1.08
N ARG A 146 -12.31 -6.22 0.73
CA ARG A 146 -12.14 -4.81 1.15
C ARG A 146 -12.66 -3.85 0.10
N LEU A 147 -13.59 -3.00 0.49
CA LEU A 147 -13.97 -1.80 -0.26
C LEU A 147 -13.30 -0.57 0.32
N GLN A 148 -12.95 0.37 -0.55
CA GLN A 148 -12.39 1.67 -0.18
C GLN A 148 -13.20 2.78 -0.86
N ILE A 149 -13.63 3.78 -0.09
CA ILE A 149 -14.36 4.95 -0.53
C ILE A 149 -13.60 6.20 -0.07
N PRO A 150 -12.95 6.96 -0.97
CA PRO A 150 -12.31 8.20 -0.58
C PRO A 150 -13.35 9.21 -0.07
N LEU A 151 -13.18 9.66 1.17
CA LEU A 151 -13.95 10.75 1.77
C LEU A 151 -13.23 12.08 1.55
N ARG A 152 -11.91 12.10 1.69
CA ARG A 152 -11.07 13.26 1.40
C ARG A 152 -9.86 12.79 0.61
N THR A 153 -9.62 13.40 -0.54
CA THR A 153 -8.55 13.01 -1.47
C THR A 153 -8.16 14.21 -2.31
N ASP A 154 -6.96 14.19 -2.88
CA ASP A 154 -6.45 15.20 -3.80
C ASP A 154 -5.73 14.53 -4.97
N GLU A 155 -5.33 15.33 -5.96
CA GLU A 155 -4.75 14.84 -7.21
C GLU A 155 -3.44 14.05 -7.01
N ASP A 156 -2.76 14.25 -5.88
CA ASP A 156 -1.51 13.58 -5.50
C ASP A 156 -1.72 12.38 -4.55
N SER A 157 -2.97 12.08 -4.22
CA SER A 157 -3.37 10.90 -3.45
C SER A 157 -3.49 9.69 -4.38
N LEU A 158 -2.40 8.94 -4.49
CA LEU A 158 -2.26 7.86 -5.47
C LEU A 158 -2.29 6.47 -4.84
N HIS A 159 -2.75 5.51 -5.62
CA HIS A 159 -2.65 4.07 -5.34
C HIS A 159 -1.89 3.40 -6.49
N SER A 160 -1.33 2.24 -6.24
CA SER A 160 -0.67 1.45 -7.27
C SER A 160 -0.97 -0.03 -7.12
N GLU A 161 -0.96 -0.75 -8.24
CA GLU A 161 -1.10 -2.19 -8.32
C GLU A 161 -0.15 -2.70 -9.41
N ASN A 162 0.82 -3.54 -9.03
CA ASN A 162 1.96 -3.91 -9.88
C ASN A 162 2.64 -2.65 -10.46
N ASP A 163 2.67 -2.52 -11.78
CA ASP A 163 3.23 -1.41 -12.53
C ASP A 163 2.21 -0.30 -12.84
N ILE A 164 0.94 -0.41 -12.41
CA ILE A 164 -0.09 0.60 -12.66
C ILE A 164 -0.23 1.55 -11.48
N VAL A 165 -0.32 2.86 -11.75
CA VAL A 165 -0.62 3.90 -10.75
C VAL A 165 -1.94 4.56 -11.13
N TYR A 166 -2.81 4.77 -10.15
CA TYR A 166 -4.16 5.28 -10.36
C TYR A 166 -4.62 6.15 -9.18
N HIS A 167 -5.63 6.98 -9.42
CA HIS A 167 -6.23 7.86 -8.42
C HIS A 167 -7.69 7.47 -8.18
N LEU A 168 -8.07 7.41 -6.91
CA LEU A 168 -9.44 7.13 -6.46
C LEU A 168 -10.09 8.47 -6.11
N ARG A 169 -11.19 8.80 -6.77
CA ARG A 169 -11.90 10.05 -6.54
C ARG A 169 -12.87 9.94 -5.37
N ARG A 170 -13.16 11.09 -4.76
CA ARG A 170 -14.16 11.21 -3.69
C ARG A 170 -15.49 10.57 -4.12
N GLY A 171 -16.03 9.70 -3.28
CA GLY A 171 -17.31 9.01 -3.52
C GLY A 171 -17.26 7.78 -4.45
N GLU A 172 -16.13 7.49 -5.10
CA GLU A 172 -15.99 6.23 -5.84
C GLU A 172 -15.86 5.06 -4.85
N VAL A 173 -16.54 3.95 -5.15
CA VAL A 173 -16.44 2.70 -4.37
C VAL A 173 -15.53 1.74 -5.10
N TRP A 174 -14.41 1.41 -4.47
CA TRP A 174 -13.36 0.58 -5.06
C TRP A 174 -13.21 -0.75 -4.32
N LYS A 175 -13.23 -1.88 -5.05
CA LYS A 175 -12.72 -3.16 -4.57
C LYS A 175 -11.22 -3.20 -4.85
N ILE A 176 -10.41 -3.14 -3.79
CA ILE A 176 -8.95 -3.20 -3.90
C ILE A 176 -8.52 -4.66 -3.98
N HIS A 177 -7.70 -4.97 -4.98
CA HIS A 177 -7.17 -6.32 -5.14
C HIS A 177 -5.94 -6.52 -4.26
N THR A 178 -6.04 -7.44 -3.30
CA THR A 178 -5.08 -7.58 -2.21
C THR A 178 -4.01 -8.66 -2.44
N THR A 179 -4.18 -9.53 -3.45
CA THR A 179 -3.30 -10.68 -3.70
C THR A 179 -2.15 -10.39 -4.68
N VAL A 180 -2.01 -9.13 -5.11
CA VAL A 180 -0.86 -8.66 -5.89
C VAL A 180 -0.22 -7.47 -5.18
N PRO A 181 1.07 -7.18 -5.47
CA PRO A 181 1.75 -6.05 -4.88
C PRO A 181 0.99 -4.74 -5.15
N HIS A 182 0.63 -4.04 -4.07
CA HIS A 182 -0.04 -2.76 -4.13
C HIS A 182 0.53 -1.80 -3.09
N SER A 183 0.32 -0.50 -3.33
CA SER A 183 0.84 0.57 -2.48
C SER A 183 -0.07 1.80 -2.58
N ALA A 184 0.20 2.77 -1.71
CA ALA A 184 -0.62 3.94 -1.50
C ALA A 184 0.29 5.10 -1.08
N ARG A 185 0.15 6.28 -1.69
CA ARG A 185 0.96 7.46 -1.41
C ARG A 185 0.11 8.73 -1.33
N SER A 186 0.47 9.61 -0.40
CA SER A 186 0.02 11.01 -0.35
C SER A 186 1.22 11.90 -0.06
N VAL A 187 1.41 12.97 -0.83
CA VAL A 187 2.44 13.98 -0.54
C VAL A 187 1.89 15.17 0.24
N SER A 188 0.56 15.28 0.32
CA SER A 188 -0.12 16.38 1.00
C SER A 188 0.02 16.24 2.52
N ARG A 189 0.16 17.38 3.21
CA ARG A 189 0.10 17.43 4.67
C ARG A 189 -1.32 17.27 5.20
N LEU A 190 -2.33 17.60 4.38
CA LEU A 190 -3.71 17.32 4.73
C LEU A 190 -3.94 15.81 4.51
N PRO A 191 -4.37 15.04 5.53
CA PRO A 191 -4.54 13.61 5.35
C PRO A 191 -5.61 13.29 4.31
N ARG A 192 -5.30 12.46 3.32
CA ARG A 192 -6.36 11.80 2.57
C ARG A 192 -7.05 10.81 3.51
N LEU A 193 -8.38 10.80 3.49
CA LEU A 193 -9.21 9.94 4.33
C LEU A 193 -10.01 9.01 3.43
N SER A 194 -9.88 7.71 3.64
CA SER A 194 -10.66 6.70 2.95
C SER A 194 -11.44 5.84 3.93
N LEU A 195 -12.76 5.78 3.73
CA LEU A 195 -13.62 4.83 4.40
C LEU A 195 -13.36 3.43 3.83
N CYS A 196 -12.99 2.50 4.70
CA CYS A 196 -12.69 1.12 4.37
C CYS A 196 -13.75 0.23 5.00
N LEU A 197 -14.36 -0.61 4.17
CA LEU A 197 -15.37 -1.57 4.55
C LEU A 197 -14.84 -2.97 4.27
N ASP A 198 -14.71 -3.79 5.30
CA ASP A 198 -14.24 -5.17 5.14
C ASP A 198 -15.43 -6.12 5.32
N PHE A 199 -15.67 -6.93 4.29
CA PHE A 199 -16.74 -7.91 4.26
C PHE A 199 -16.17 -9.33 4.42
N SER A 200 -16.91 -10.19 5.11
CA SER A 200 -16.68 -11.63 5.04
C SER A 200 -17.06 -12.15 3.64
N ASP A 201 -16.43 -13.27 3.25
CA ASP A 201 -16.63 -13.95 1.96
C ASP A 201 -16.11 -13.15 0.74
N ALA A 202 -14.99 -13.61 0.17
CA ALA A 202 -14.30 -12.97 -0.95
C ALA A 202 -15.10 -13.01 -2.27
N GLU A 203 -15.91 -14.04 -2.44
CA GLU A 203 -16.52 -14.44 -3.72
C GLU A 203 -17.93 -13.85 -3.88
N ALA A 204 -18.62 -13.60 -2.76
CA ALA A 204 -19.97 -13.05 -2.81
C ALA A 204 -19.98 -11.55 -3.20
N PRO A 205 -20.68 -11.16 -4.28
CA PRO A 205 -20.77 -9.77 -4.72
C PRO A 205 -21.41 -8.89 -3.64
N ILE A 206 -20.98 -7.63 -3.56
CA ILE A 206 -21.53 -6.65 -2.62
C ILE A 206 -22.53 -5.79 -3.38
N GLU A 207 -23.79 -5.84 -2.96
CA GLU A 207 -24.82 -4.95 -3.50
C GLU A 207 -24.58 -3.52 -3.00
N ILE A 208 -24.44 -2.56 -3.92
CA ILE A 208 -24.24 -1.15 -3.59
C ILE A 208 -25.49 -0.39 -4.04
N LYS A 209 -26.16 0.27 -3.10
CA LYS A 209 -27.40 1.03 -3.34
C LYS A 209 -27.12 2.51 -3.60
N ASN A 210 -28.15 3.23 -4.05
CA ASN A 210 -28.15 4.68 -4.32
C ASN A 210 -26.97 5.16 -5.18
N THR A 211 -26.54 4.34 -6.15
CA THR A 211 -25.40 4.69 -7.01
C THR A 211 -25.80 5.71 -8.07
N ILE A 212 -24.84 6.55 -8.44
CA ILE A 212 -24.94 7.47 -9.57
C ILE A 212 -24.02 7.03 -10.70
N GLN A 213 -24.33 7.47 -11.92
CA GLN A 213 -23.47 7.21 -13.06
C GLN A 213 -22.13 7.94 -12.88
N SER A 214 -21.03 7.21 -13.00
CA SER A 214 -19.72 7.83 -13.07
C SER A 214 -19.54 8.55 -14.41
N GLU A 215 -19.26 9.84 -14.38
CA GLU A 215 -19.05 10.65 -15.58
C GLU A 215 -17.64 10.49 -16.16
N LEU A 216 -16.65 10.21 -15.29
CA LEU A 216 -15.25 10.12 -15.69
C LEU A 216 -14.76 8.66 -15.70
N PRO A 217 -13.84 8.30 -16.61
CA PRO A 217 -13.14 7.03 -16.53
C PRO A 217 -12.23 7.00 -15.29
N VAL A 218 -11.83 5.79 -14.91
CA VAL A 218 -10.74 5.59 -13.93
C VAL A 218 -9.52 6.38 -14.37
N ARG A 219 -8.93 7.13 -13.44
CA ARG A 219 -7.74 7.92 -13.73
C ARG A 219 -6.48 7.09 -13.53
N ILE A 220 -5.91 6.63 -14.64
CA ILE A 220 -4.59 5.99 -14.68
C ILE A 220 -3.52 7.07 -14.90
N ILE A 221 -2.43 7.01 -14.12
CA ILE A 221 -1.35 7.99 -14.15
C ILE A 221 -0.26 7.53 -15.13
N SER A 222 -0.11 8.29 -16.22
CA SER A 222 1.03 8.14 -17.12
C SER A 222 2.30 8.65 -16.46
N ARG A 223 3.38 7.88 -16.58
CA ARG A 223 4.71 8.18 -16.04
C ARG A 223 5.74 8.00 -17.15
N PRO A 224 6.86 8.72 -17.16
CA PRO A 224 7.98 8.41 -18.04
C PRO A 224 8.69 7.09 -17.64
N PRO A 225 9.39 6.40 -18.55
CA PRO A 225 10.18 5.22 -18.20
C PRO A 225 11.28 5.55 -17.20
N VAL A 226 11.70 4.56 -16.41
CA VAL A 226 12.91 4.68 -15.57
C VAL A 226 14.13 4.79 -16.48
N SER A 227 14.99 5.78 -16.23
CA SER A 227 16.27 5.95 -16.93
C SER A 227 17.45 5.45 -16.09
N ASP A 228 18.59 5.18 -16.73
CA ASP A 228 19.84 4.85 -16.04
C ASP A 228 20.28 5.99 -15.08
N ALA A 229 19.98 7.24 -15.43
CA ALA A 229 20.26 8.40 -14.59
C ALA A 229 19.40 8.40 -13.31
N ASP A 230 18.11 8.05 -13.41
CA ASP A 230 17.23 7.92 -12.24
C ASP A 230 17.77 6.84 -11.27
N VAL A 231 18.19 5.70 -11.81
CA VAL A 231 18.76 4.61 -10.99
C VAL A 231 20.08 5.03 -10.36
N ALA A 232 20.96 5.70 -11.11
CA ALA A 232 22.23 6.19 -10.58
C ALA A 232 22.03 7.20 -9.45
N GLU A 233 21.09 8.14 -9.61
CA GLU A 233 20.71 9.11 -8.59
C GLU A 233 20.14 8.41 -7.35
N LEU A 234 19.22 7.46 -7.55
CA LEU A 234 18.63 6.69 -6.45
C LEU A 234 19.70 5.96 -5.64
N MET A 235 20.63 5.26 -6.30
CA MET A 235 21.74 4.57 -5.65
C MET A 235 22.67 5.55 -4.92
N SER A 236 23.01 6.68 -5.54
CA SER A 236 23.84 7.71 -4.91
C SER A 236 23.17 8.30 -3.67
N SER A 237 21.84 8.39 -3.65
CA SER A 237 21.08 8.95 -2.53
C SER A 237 21.06 8.06 -1.27
N ALA A 238 21.57 6.84 -1.39
CA ALA A 238 21.65 5.82 -0.35
C ALA A 238 23.10 5.33 -0.12
N ALA A 239 24.10 6.05 -0.62
CA ALA A 239 25.51 5.64 -0.51
C ALA A 239 26.00 5.49 0.94
N ASP A 240 25.47 6.31 1.84
CA ASP A 240 25.83 6.32 3.27
C ASP A 240 24.79 5.58 4.15
N MET A 241 23.91 4.78 3.52
CA MET A 241 22.86 4.04 4.22
C MET A 241 23.47 3.11 5.27
N ASN A 242 22.86 3.09 6.45
CA ASN A 242 23.33 2.35 7.61
C ASN A 242 22.16 1.87 8.46
N ALA A 243 22.42 1.10 9.51
CA ALA A 243 21.36 0.51 10.33
C ALA A 243 20.42 1.54 10.98
N THR A 244 20.90 2.77 11.25
CA THR A 244 20.09 3.80 11.91
C THR A 244 19.11 4.51 10.96
N ASP A 245 19.42 4.55 9.65
CA ASP A 245 18.61 5.23 8.65
C ASP A 245 17.96 4.28 7.63
N LEU A 246 18.25 2.97 7.69
CA LEU A 246 17.77 1.95 6.77
C LEU A 246 16.25 2.06 6.49
N ARG A 247 15.45 2.20 7.56
CA ARG A 247 14.01 2.42 7.46
C ARG A 247 13.68 3.70 6.69
N ALA A 248 14.28 4.83 7.07
CA ALA A 248 14.01 6.10 6.43
C ALA A 248 14.42 6.11 4.95
N SER A 249 15.52 5.42 4.62
CA SER A 249 16.05 5.27 3.27
C SER A 249 15.08 4.54 2.34
N PHE A 250 14.38 3.50 2.81
CA PHE A 250 13.42 2.74 1.99
C PHE A 250 12.34 3.61 1.33
N ARG A 251 11.90 4.67 2.03
CA ARG A 251 10.85 5.58 1.55
C ARG A 251 11.14 6.13 0.15
N LYS A 252 12.41 6.41 -0.18
CA LYS A 252 12.82 6.93 -1.50
C LYS A 252 12.61 5.90 -2.59
N PHE A 253 13.01 4.65 -2.34
CA PHE A 253 12.86 3.54 -3.27
C PHE A 253 11.38 3.25 -3.55
N ALA A 254 10.56 3.20 -2.50
CA ALA A 254 9.12 2.99 -2.60
C ALA A 254 8.39 4.10 -3.38
N ALA A 255 8.96 5.31 -3.47
CA ALA A 255 8.33 6.43 -4.17
C ALA A 255 8.54 6.41 -5.70
N VAL A 256 9.53 5.65 -6.20
CA VAL A 256 9.96 5.70 -7.60
C VAL A 256 8.85 5.30 -8.55
N HIS A 257 8.15 4.19 -8.31
CA HIS A 257 7.10 3.71 -9.21
C HIS A 257 5.91 4.68 -9.28
N PHE A 258 5.70 5.57 -8.32
CA PHE A 258 4.68 6.62 -8.44
C PHE A 258 5.04 7.69 -9.47
N THR A 259 6.31 7.81 -9.87
CA THR A 259 6.81 8.89 -10.75
C THR A 259 7.52 8.39 -12.01
N ARG A 260 7.84 7.09 -12.07
CA ARG A 260 8.45 6.40 -13.21
C ARG A 260 7.70 5.09 -13.49
N GLN A 261 7.73 4.64 -14.74
CA GLN A 261 7.17 3.33 -15.12
C GLN A 261 8.08 2.22 -14.59
N ALA A 262 7.72 1.70 -13.43
CA ALA A 262 8.32 0.53 -12.80
C ALA A 262 7.22 -0.28 -12.13
N ASP A 263 7.45 -1.59 -11.99
CA ASP A 263 6.66 -2.41 -11.08
C ASP A 263 6.90 -1.94 -9.64
N ALA A 264 5.86 -1.92 -8.81
CA ALA A 264 5.97 -1.50 -7.42
C ALA A 264 7.03 -2.33 -6.65
N THR A 265 7.25 -3.59 -7.00
CA THR A 265 8.24 -4.46 -6.35
C THR A 265 9.69 -4.11 -6.68
N ALA A 266 9.96 -3.33 -7.74
CA ALA A 266 11.30 -2.85 -8.08
C ALA A 266 11.95 -2.04 -6.94
N ALA A 267 11.12 -1.43 -6.08
CA ALA A 267 11.57 -0.76 -4.87
C ALA A 267 12.47 -1.65 -3.99
N PHE A 268 12.15 -2.93 -3.85
CA PHE A 268 12.93 -3.86 -3.04
C PHE A 268 14.24 -4.25 -3.70
N ASP A 269 14.24 -4.46 -5.02
CA ASP A 269 15.44 -4.83 -5.76
C ASP A 269 16.48 -3.71 -5.70
N TRP A 270 16.04 -2.45 -5.89
CA TRP A 270 16.91 -1.30 -5.71
C TRP A 270 17.38 -1.12 -4.27
N PHE A 271 16.53 -1.42 -3.29
CA PHE A 271 16.89 -1.31 -1.88
C PHE A 271 17.94 -2.33 -1.45
N VAL A 272 17.80 -3.59 -1.89
CA VAL A 272 18.80 -4.65 -1.66
C VAL A 272 20.11 -4.31 -2.38
N GLU A 273 20.06 -3.87 -3.64
CA GLU A 273 21.26 -3.42 -4.38
C GLU A 273 21.98 -2.27 -3.67
N ALA A 274 21.23 -1.29 -3.14
CA ALA A 274 21.81 -0.21 -2.35
C ALA A 274 22.47 -0.74 -1.07
N ALA A 275 21.86 -1.70 -0.39
CA ALA A 275 22.44 -2.35 0.79
C ALA A 275 23.74 -3.10 0.45
N VAL A 276 23.78 -3.84 -0.66
CA VAL A 276 24.98 -4.57 -1.13
C VAL A 276 26.17 -3.62 -1.33
N ARG A 277 25.92 -2.40 -1.84
CA ARG A 277 26.96 -1.40 -2.10
C ARG A 277 27.60 -0.84 -0.83
N THR A 278 26.94 -0.96 0.32
CA THR A 278 27.53 -0.57 1.61
C THR A 278 28.64 -1.52 2.05
N GLY A 279 28.63 -2.77 1.57
CA GLY A 279 29.50 -3.84 2.04
C GLY A 279 29.15 -4.38 3.43
N ASP A 280 28.00 -4.02 3.99
CA ASP A 280 27.49 -4.51 5.28
C ASP A 280 26.44 -5.62 5.06
N ASP A 281 26.86 -6.88 5.27
CA ASP A 281 26.01 -8.06 5.11
C ASP A 281 24.73 -7.98 5.98
N ALA A 282 24.78 -7.35 7.15
CA ALA A 282 23.60 -7.23 8.01
C ALA A 282 22.53 -6.31 7.42
N LEU A 283 22.92 -5.28 6.66
CA LEU A 283 21.97 -4.43 5.93
C LEU A 283 21.35 -5.17 4.76
N VAL A 284 22.12 -5.99 4.06
CA VAL A 284 21.63 -6.83 2.96
C VAL A 284 20.58 -7.81 3.48
N GLU A 285 20.91 -8.58 4.53
CA GLU A 285 19.98 -9.52 5.16
C GLU A 285 18.69 -8.81 5.61
N LYS A 286 18.81 -7.60 6.15
CA LYS A 286 17.66 -6.83 6.62
C LYS A 286 16.77 -6.33 5.47
N ALA A 287 17.38 -5.88 4.37
CA ALA A 287 16.65 -5.46 3.17
C ALA A 287 15.90 -6.63 2.51
N GLU A 288 16.55 -7.80 2.41
CA GLU A 288 15.94 -9.03 1.88
C GLU A 288 14.81 -9.56 2.79
N ALA A 289 15.00 -9.50 4.11
CA ALA A 289 13.96 -9.87 5.07
C ALA A 289 12.74 -8.95 4.94
N PHE A 290 12.96 -7.64 4.73
CA PHE A 290 11.85 -6.70 4.54
C PHE A 290 11.06 -6.99 3.25
N ARG A 291 11.76 -7.33 2.15
CA ARG A 291 11.13 -7.78 0.90
C ARG A 291 10.27 -9.02 1.14
N THR A 292 10.84 -10.05 1.78
CA THR A 292 10.13 -11.28 2.13
C THR A 292 8.84 -10.97 2.91
N TYR A 293 8.97 -10.16 3.96
CA TYR A 293 7.86 -9.77 4.83
C TYR A 293 6.74 -9.04 4.08
N CYS A 294 7.09 -8.15 3.15
CA CYS A 294 6.12 -7.35 2.39
C CYS A 294 5.35 -8.14 1.35
N ILE A 295 6.02 -8.97 0.54
CA ILE A 295 5.45 -9.50 -0.70
C ILE A 295 5.53 -11.01 -0.91
N GLU A 296 6.28 -11.75 -0.08
CA GLU A 296 6.49 -13.19 -0.31
C GLU A 296 5.85 -14.06 0.75
N LYS A 297 6.16 -13.80 2.03
CA LYS A 297 5.73 -14.64 3.13
C LYS A 297 5.65 -13.85 4.42
N ARG A 298 4.55 -14.07 5.15
CA ARG A 298 4.34 -13.54 6.49
C ARG A 298 3.54 -14.52 7.33
N GLY A 299 4.02 -14.80 8.53
CA GLY A 299 3.31 -15.58 9.53
C GLY A 299 2.21 -14.78 10.22
N TYR A 300 1.20 -15.46 10.75
CA TYR A 300 0.17 -14.83 11.57
C TYR A 300 0.81 -14.16 12.80
N ARG A 301 0.55 -12.85 12.98
CA ARG A 301 1.14 -11.97 14.01
C ARG A 301 2.66 -11.79 13.94
N GLU A 302 3.27 -12.11 12.81
CA GLU A 302 4.67 -11.76 12.58
C GLU A 302 4.80 -10.23 12.47
N ALA A 303 5.71 -9.67 13.25
CA ALA A 303 6.07 -8.26 13.20
C ALA A 303 7.49 -8.13 12.66
N PHE A 304 7.69 -7.20 11.73
CA PHE A 304 9.03 -6.85 11.26
C PHE A 304 9.63 -5.78 12.17
N ALA A 305 10.73 -6.12 12.83
CA ALA A 305 11.53 -5.14 13.56
C ALA A 305 12.49 -4.47 12.58
N TRP A 306 12.49 -3.14 12.51
CA TRP A 306 13.50 -2.37 11.75
C TRP A 306 14.86 -2.39 12.44
#